data_AF-A0A445L7B9-F1
#
_entry.id   AF-A0A445L7B9-F1
#
_cell.length_a   1.000
_cell.length_b   1.000
_cell.length_c   1.000
_cell.angle_alpha   90.00
_cell.angle_beta   90.00
_cell.angle_gamma   90.00
#
_symmetry.space_group_name_H-M   'P 1'
#
loop_
_entity.id
_entity.type
_entity.pdbx_description
1 polymer ?
#
loop_
_entity_poly.entity_id
_entity_poly.type
_entity_poly.pdbx_seq_one_letter_code
_entity_poly.pdbx_strand_id
1 'polypeptide(L)'
;MQNQRPSGIINPKYCAPYNVDLAIVRKVLTLSDSFTVTDVNGKIVFNLKGSLITLHDHRVLLDAAGEPIVTLRRKIMSAHDQWQVFRGESTELKDLIFSVKKSSVFQLKTKLDVFLANNTKEEVCDFKVKGSWFERSCVVYAGESLTIAAQILIPITFQPDQMAWKP
;
A
#
# COMPACT_ATOMS: atom_id res chain seq x y z
N MET A 1 -5.67 26.14 21.17
CA MET A 1 -5.09 24.80 20.94
C MET A 1 -6.04 24.05 20.02
N GLN A 2 -5.75 23.95 18.72
CA GLN A 2 -6.61 23.21 17.79
C GLN A 2 -6.27 21.72 17.87
N ASN A 3 -7.23 20.95 18.36
CA ASN A 3 -7.18 19.49 18.40
C ASN A 3 -7.36 18.96 16.97
N GLN A 4 -6.28 18.92 16.18
CA GLN A 4 -6.34 18.32 14.85
C GLN A 4 -6.44 16.80 15.01
N ARG A 5 -7.64 16.26 14.81
CA ARG A 5 -7.81 14.83 14.51
C ARG A 5 -6.87 14.49 13.35
N PRO A 6 -6.12 13.38 13.39
CA PRO A 6 -5.34 12.96 12.24
C PRO A 6 -6.30 12.79 11.06
N SER A 7 -6.23 13.72 10.11
CA SER A 7 -7.03 13.68 8.89
C SER A 7 -6.48 12.52 8.06
N GLY A 8 -7.29 11.49 7.85
CA GLY A 8 -6.89 10.34 7.03
C GLY A 8 -6.39 10.79 5.65
N ILE A 9 -5.26 10.24 5.20
CA ILE A 9 -4.55 10.67 3.99
C ILE A 9 -5.44 10.57 2.74
N ILE A 10 -6.16 9.45 2.60
CA ILE A 10 -7.06 9.21 1.45
C ILE A 10 -8.46 9.74 1.75
N ASN A 11 -9.06 9.24 2.84
CA ASN A 11 -10.38 9.64 3.34
C ASN A 11 -10.50 9.22 4.82
N PRO A 12 -11.05 10.06 5.71
CA PRO A 12 -11.29 9.71 7.11
C PRO A 12 -12.12 8.44 7.34
N LYS A 13 -12.97 8.04 6.38
CA LYS A 13 -13.76 6.80 6.48
C LYS A 13 -12.91 5.53 6.53
N TYR A 14 -11.65 5.60 6.12
CA TYR A 14 -10.69 4.49 6.19
C TYR A 14 -9.84 4.51 7.47
N CYS A 15 -10.16 5.39 8.43
CA CYS A 15 -9.51 5.43 9.74
C CYS A 15 -10.40 4.77 10.78
N ALA A 16 -9.93 3.67 11.36
CA ALA A 16 -10.54 3.05 12.53
C ALA A 16 -9.89 3.62 13.82
N PRO A 17 -10.62 3.70 14.94
CA PRO A 17 -10.06 4.11 16.23
C PRO A 17 -9.24 3.01 16.92
N TYR A 18 -9.08 1.85 16.26
CA TYR A 18 -8.39 0.67 16.74
C TYR A 18 -7.54 0.05 15.60
N ASN A 19 -6.65 -0.87 15.96
CA ASN A 19 -5.82 -1.59 15.00
C ASN A 19 -6.67 -2.50 14.13
N VAL A 20 -6.42 -2.47 12.81
CA VAL A 20 -7.12 -3.30 11.83
C VAL A 20 -6.13 -4.26 11.21
N ASP A 21 -6.39 -5.55 11.39
CA ASP A 21 -5.62 -6.61 10.76
C ASP A 21 -6.22 -6.92 9.38
N LEU A 22 -5.36 -6.94 8.36
CA LEU A 22 -5.73 -7.19 6.97
C LEU A 22 -4.89 -8.33 6.39
N ALA A 23 -5.50 -9.12 5.51
CA ALA A 23 -4.86 -10.21 4.81
C ALA A 23 -4.88 -9.99 3.29
N ILE A 24 -3.78 -10.33 2.62
CA ILE A 24 -3.70 -10.33 1.15
C ILE A 24 -4.01 -11.73 0.64
N VAL A 25 -5.06 -11.85 -0.16
CA VAL A 25 -5.47 -13.09 -0.83
C VAL A 25 -5.14 -12.96 -2.32
N ARG A 26 -4.19 -13.76 -2.79
CA ARG A 26 -3.80 -13.81 -4.22
C ARG A 26 -4.54 -14.94 -4.91
N LYS A 27 -5.08 -14.66 -6.10
CA LYS A 27 -5.61 -15.70 -6.98
C LYS A 27 -4.43 -16.36 -7.70
N VAL A 28 -4.23 -17.65 -7.48
CA VAL A 28 -3.06 -18.43 -7.97
C VAL A 28 -2.99 -18.54 -9.49
N LEU A 29 -4.04 -18.14 -10.22
CA LEU A 29 -4.23 -18.42 -11.65
C LEU A 29 -4.38 -17.18 -12.55
N THR A 30 -4.02 -15.98 -12.09
CA THR A 30 -4.12 -14.76 -12.94
C THR A 30 -2.75 -14.25 -13.37
N LEU A 31 -2.59 -14.01 -14.69
CA LEU A 31 -1.43 -13.32 -15.28
C LEU A 31 -1.29 -11.86 -14.79
N SER A 32 -2.33 -11.29 -14.17
CA SER A 32 -2.33 -9.93 -13.65
C SER A 32 -1.84 -9.86 -12.20
N ASP A 33 -1.19 -8.74 -11.83
CA ASP A 33 -0.81 -8.34 -10.46
C ASP A 33 -2.02 -8.00 -9.54
N SER A 34 -3.16 -8.65 -9.75
CA SER A 34 -4.41 -8.40 -9.04
C SER A 34 -4.52 -9.26 -7.78
N PHE A 35 -5.03 -8.68 -6.69
CA PHE A 35 -5.28 -9.40 -5.44
C PHE A 35 -6.41 -8.76 -4.64
N THR A 36 -6.95 -9.53 -3.69
CA THR A 36 -7.99 -9.06 -2.78
C THR A 36 -7.40 -8.85 -1.40
N VAL A 37 -7.87 -7.83 -0.70
CA VAL A 37 -7.55 -7.56 0.70
C VAL A 37 -8.78 -7.83 1.54
N THR A 38 -8.65 -8.68 2.54
CA THR A 38 -9.74 -9.04 3.46
C THR A 38 -9.43 -8.65 4.90
N ASP A 39 -10.45 -8.58 5.73
CA ASP A 39 -10.27 -8.61 7.19
C ASP A 39 -9.95 -10.04 7.67
N VAL A 40 -9.77 -10.18 8.99
CA VAL A 40 -9.49 -11.47 9.65
C VAL A 40 -10.64 -12.49 9.54
N ASN A 41 -11.85 -12.04 9.23
CA ASN A 41 -13.02 -12.89 9.03
C ASN A 41 -13.21 -13.29 7.56
N GLY A 42 -12.28 -12.89 6.67
CA GLY A 42 -12.37 -13.14 5.24
C GLY A 42 -13.32 -12.20 4.48
N LYS A 43 -13.85 -11.16 5.13
CA LYS A 43 -14.69 -10.16 4.44
C LYS A 43 -13.79 -9.27 3.58
N ILE A 44 -14.19 -9.05 2.34
CA ILE A 44 -13.47 -8.17 1.41
C ILE A 44 -13.51 -6.73 1.94
N VAL A 45 -12.33 -6.11 2.02
CA VAL A 45 -12.14 -4.69 2.37
C VAL A 45 -11.74 -3.91 1.13
N PHE A 46 -10.78 -4.43 0.36
CA PHE A 46 -10.31 -3.80 -0.87
C PHE A 46 -10.03 -4.82 -1.97
N ASN A 47 -10.04 -4.36 -3.21
CA ASN A 47 -9.51 -5.12 -4.34
C ASN A 47 -8.44 -4.28 -5.05
N LEU A 48 -7.31 -4.90 -5.39
CA LEU A 48 -6.34 -4.29 -6.29
C LEU A 48 -6.48 -4.92 -7.66
N LYS A 49 -6.68 -4.08 -8.68
CA LYS A 49 -6.62 -4.49 -10.09
C LYS A 49 -5.35 -3.94 -10.71
N GLY A 50 -4.52 -4.83 -11.27
CA GLY A 50 -3.39 -4.46 -12.11
C GLY A 50 -3.80 -4.32 -13.57
N SER A 51 -3.21 -3.39 -14.30
CA SER A 51 -3.36 -3.32 -15.76
C SER A 51 -2.51 -4.39 -16.45
N LEU A 52 -3.11 -5.10 -17.41
CA LEU A 52 -2.42 -6.10 -18.23
C LEU A 52 -1.79 -5.50 -19.51
N ILE A 53 -2.09 -4.24 -19.88
CA ILE A 53 -2.01 -3.81 -21.30
C ILE A 53 -1.41 -2.40 -21.51
N THR A 54 -0.76 -1.76 -20.53
CA THR A 54 -0.24 -0.38 -20.71
C THR A 54 1.26 -0.26 -20.47
N LEU A 55 1.96 0.54 -21.30
CA LEU A 55 3.39 0.91 -21.16
C LEU A 55 3.71 1.54 -19.79
N HIS A 56 2.71 2.07 -19.10
CA HIS A 56 2.79 2.56 -17.73
C HIS A 56 2.22 1.49 -16.79
N ASP A 57 3.06 0.94 -15.91
CA ASP A 57 2.60 0.10 -14.80
C ASP A 57 1.66 0.94 -13.93
N HIS A 58 0.37 0.60 -13.96
CA HIS A 58 -0.66 1.25 -13.17
C HIS A 58 -1.57 0.22 -12.51
N ARG A 59 -2.04 0.57 -11.31
CA ARG A 59 -2.84 -0.30 -10.44
C ARG A 59 -3.93 0.55 -9.82
N VAL A 60 -5.14 0.00 -9.72
CA VAL A 60 -6.28 0.69 -9.11
C VAL A 60 -6.70 -0.05 -7.86
N LEU A 61 -6.74 0.67 -6.74
CA LEU A 61 -7.31 0.17 -5.49
C LEU A 61 -8.79 0.51 -5.46
N LEU A 62 -9.63 -0.51 -5.34
CA LEU A 62 -11.07 -0.44 -5.27
C LEU A 62 -11.54 -0.74 -3.84
N ASP A 63 -12.69 -0.20 -3.45
CA ASP A 63 -13.36 -0.61 -2.23
C ASP A 63 -14.09 -1.97 -2.39
N ALA A 64 -14.79 -2.38 -1.34
CA ALA A 64 -15.54 -3.64 -1.32
C ALA A 64 -16.72 -3.67 -2.31
N ALA A 65 -17.25 -2.51 -2.72
CA ALA A 65 -18.29 -2.38 -3.73
C ALA A 65 -17.73 -2.38 -5.17
N GLY A 66 -16.40 -2.26 -5.31
CA GLY A 66 -15.72 -2.19 -6.60
C GLY A 66 -15.49 -0.76 -7.09
N GLU A 67 -15.75 0.25 -6.26
CA GLU A 67 -15.57 1.65 -6.61
C GLU A 67 -14.10 2.08 -6.47
N PRO A 68 -13.54 2.82 -7.44
CA PRO A 68 -12.16 3.30 -7.39
C PRO A 68 -11.87 4.26 -6.23
N ILE A 69 -10.87 3.92 -5.42
CA ILE A 69 -10.38 4.74 -4.31
C ILE A 69 -9.18 5.57 -4.76
N VAL A 70 -8.16 4.89 -5.29
CA VAL A 70 -6.90 5.50 -5.75
C VAL A 70 -6.30 4.74 -6.92
N THR A 71 -5.61 5.48 -7.78
CA THR A 71 -4.77 4.94 -8.86
C THR A 71 -3.31 5.13 -8.50
N LEU A 72 -2.55 4.05 -8.52
CA LEU A 72 -1.10 4.02 -8.40
C LEU A 72 -0.52 3.98 -9.82
N ARG A 73 0.42 4.87 -10.12
CA ARG A 73 1.10 4.95 -11.41
C ARG A 73 2.60 5.01 -11.21
N ARG A 74 3.34 4.16 -11.91
CA ARG A 74 4.80 4.26 -11.97
C ARG A 74 5.21 5.45 -12.84
N LYS A 75 6.12 6.27 -12.34
CA LYS A 75 6.75 7.35 -13.10
C LYS A 75 7.87 6.75 -13.94
N ILE A 76 7.73 6.81 -15.26
CA ILE A 76 8.76 6.34 -16.20
C ILE A 76 9.99 7.27 -16.11
N MET A 77 11.19 6.71 -16.29
CA MET A 77 12.48 7.44 -16.29
C MET A 77 12.84 8.14 -14.98
N SER A 78 12.42 7.61 -13.82
CA SER A 78 12.93 8.05 -12.52
C SER A 78 14.10 7.16 -12.05
N ALA A 79 15.17 7.75 -11.51
CA ALA A 79 16.30 6.99 -10.97
C ALA A 79 15.94 6.10 -9.75
N HIS A 80 14.87 6.45 -9.01
CA HIS A 80 14.51 5.85 -7.73
C HIS A 80 13.24 4.98 -7.74
N ASP A 81 12.79 4.50 -8.91
CA ASP A 81 11.51 3.78 -9.06
C ASP A 81 10.34 4.49 -8.35
N GLN A 82 10.03 5.70 -8.81
CA GLN A 82 9.01 6.54 -8.21
C GLN A 82 7.60 6.09 -8.62
N TRP A 83 6.72 6.02 -7.63
CA TRP A 83 5.29 5.81 -7.79
C TRP A 83 4.53 7.06 -7.35
N GLN A 84 3.43 7.34 -8.02
CA GLN A 84 2.50 8.40 -7.68
C GLN A 84 1.13 7.81 -7.41
N VAL A 85 0.44 8.32 -6.39
CA VAL A 85 -0.88 7.86 -5.99
C VAL A 85 -1.87 9.00 -6.13
N PHE A 86 -2.91 8.78 -6.94
CA PHE A 86 -3.92 9.76 -7.32
C PHE A 86 -5.29 9.36 -6.79
N ARG A 87 -6.17 10.35 -6.59
CA ARG A 87 -7.55 10.12 -6.14
C ARG A 87 -8.42 9.52 -7.26
N GLY A 88 -9.24 8.54 -6.90
CA GLY A 88 -10.14 7.85 -7.83
C GLY A 88 -9.37 7.20 -8.98
N GLU A 89 -9.89 7.34 -10.20
CA GLU A 89 -9.24 6.84 -11.42
C GLU A 89 -8.31 7.89 -12.08
N SER A 90 -8.10 9.05 -11.46
CA SER A 90 -7.32 10.13 -12.04
C SER A 90 -5.83 9.78 -12.17
N THR A 91 -5.16 10.48 -13.09
CA THR A 91 -3.69 10.56 -13.15
C THR A 91 -3.19 12.00 -13.28
N GLU A 92 -4.07 12.97 -13.01
CA GLU A 92 -3.76 14.40 -13.06
C GLU A 92 -3.06 14.86 -11.78
N LEU A 93 -2.11 15.81 -11.90
CA LEU A 93 -1.35 16.30 -10.75
C LEU A 93 -2.21 16.97 -9.68
N LYS A 94 -3.35 17.57 -10.06
CA LYS A 94 -4.31 18.16 -9.09
C LYS A 94 -4.92 17.12 -8.14
N ASP A 95 -4.95 15.86 -8.57
CA ASP A 95 -5.51 14.73 -7.83
C ASP A 95 -4.43 13.90 -7.14
N LEU A 96 -3.17 14.33 -7.19
CA LEU A 96 -2.05 13.67 -6.50
C LEU A 96 -2.28 13.73 -4.99
N ILE A 97 -2.16 12.58 -4.32
CA ILE A 97 -2.27 12.46 -2.86
C ILE A 97 -0.88 12.38 -2.25
N PHE A 98 -0.04 11.49 -2.78
CA PHE A 98 1.34 11.31 -2.34
C PHE A 98 2.20 10.64 -3.42
N SER A 99 3.51 10.75 -3.26
CA SER A 99 4.50 10.02 -4.05
C SER A 99 5.29 9.08 -3.15
N VAL A 100 5.81 8.00 -3.74
CA VAL A 100 6.67 7.02 -3.06
C VAL A 100 7.91 6.82 -3.91
N LYS A 101 9.10 6.88 -3.32
CA LYS A 101 10.36 6.62 -4.01
C LYS A 101 11.28 5.75 -3.17
N LYS A 102 12.16 4.97 -3.81
CA LYS A 102 13.24 4.28 -3.09
C LYS A 102 14.16 5.33 -2.46
N SER A 103 14.54 5.12 -1.19
CA SER A 103 15.47 6.02 -0.51
C SER A 103 16.86 6.04 -1.14
N SER A 104 17.22 4.98 -1.86
CA SER A 104 18.47 4.87 -2.61
C SER A 104 18.24 4.03 -3.87
N VAL A 105 18.97 4.33 -4.94
CA VAL A 105 19.00 3.52 -6.17
C VAL A 105 19.55 2.12 -5.85
N PHE A 106 20.51 2.03 -4.93
CA PHE A 106 21.14 0.80 -4.47
C PHE A 106 20.78 0.55 -3.00
N GLN A 107 19.92 -0.44 -2.75
CA GLN A 107 19.56 -0.85 -1.40
C GLN A 107 19.36 -2.37 -1.33
N LEU A 108 19.98 -3.01 -0.33
CA LEU A 108 19.83 -4.44 -0.05
C LEU A 108 18.50 -4.77 0.64
N LYS A 109 17.99 -3.84 1.45
CA LYS A 109 16.71 -3.94 2.17
C LYS A 109 15.72 -2.94 1.59
N THR A 110 14.42 -3.25 1.70
CA THR A 110 13.35 -2.37 1.25
C THR A 110 13.33 -1.11 2.12
N LYS A 111 13.69 0.03 1.53
CA LYS A 111 13.54 1.35 2.14
C LYS A 111 12.85 2.29 1.16
N LEU A 112 11.71 2.84 1.57
CA LEU A 112 10.90 3.74 0.74
C LEU A 112 10.59 5.00 1.54
N ASP A 113 10.64 6.13 0.85
CA ASP A 113 10.23 7.43 1.36
C ASP A 113 8.91 7.83 0.72
N VAL A 114 7.96 8.28 1.54
CA VAL A 114 6.64 8.74 1.12
C VAL A 114 6.55 10.25 1.36
N PHE A 115 6.09 10.98 0.36
CA PHE A 115 5.90 12.43 0.40
C PHE A 115 4.47 12.77 0.06
N LEU A 116 3.76 13.43 0.97
CA LEU A 116 2.42 13.94 0.71
C LEU A 116 2.48 15.04 -0.37
N ALA A 117 1.40 15.23 -1.13
CA ALA A 117 1.39 16.18 -2.25
C ALA A 117 1.67 17.64 -1.84
N ASN A 118 1.42 18.01 -0.58
CA ASN A 118 1.74 19.32 -0.03
C ASN A 118 3.22 19.47 0.39
N ASN A 119 3.99 18.38 0.45
CA ASN A 119 5.41 18.37 0.76
C ASN A 119 6.23 18.53 -0.53
N THR A 120 6.21 19.74 -1.08
CA THR A 120 6.83 20.03 -2.39
C THR A 120 8.36 20.07 -2.36
N LYS A 121 8.96 20.25 -1.18
CA LYS A 121 10.43 20.26 -1.02
C LYS A 121 11.02 18.86 -1.02
N GLU A 122 10.27 17.85 -0.56
CA GLU A 122 10.69 16.46 -0.43
C GLU A 122 12.03 16.26 0.33
N GLU A 123 12.38 17.17 1.25
CA GLU A 123 13.60 17.11 2.07
C GLU A 123 13.46 16.12 3.25
N VAL A 124 12.26 16.06 3.83
CA VAL A 124 11.91 15.14 4.93
C VAL A 124 10.66 14.38 4.51
N CYS A 125 10.69 13.05 4.61
CA CYS A 125 9.54 12.21 4.25
C CYS A 125 8.43 12.30 5.30
N ASP A 126 7.18 12.22 4.87
CA ASP A 126 6.01 12.17 5.75
C ASP A 126 5.78 10.76 6.31
N PHE A 127 6.19 9.73 5.56
CA PHE A 127 6.25 8.35 6.04
C PHE A 127 7.47 7.64 5.49
N LYS A 128 7.95 6.66 6.27
CA LYS A 128 9.08 5.83 5.90
C LYS A 128 8.71 4.36 5.99
N VAL A 129 9.00 3.59 4.94
CA VAL A 129 8.89 2.14 4.97
C VAL A 129 10.28 1.54 5.14
N LYS A 130 10.46 0.65 6.11
CA LYS A 130 11.70 -0.11 6.33
C LYS A 130 11.40 -1.60 6.41
N GLY A 131 12.38 -2.44 6.12
CA GLY A 131 12.32 -3.89 6.34
C GLY A 131 12.68 -4.68 5.08
N SER A 132 12.24 -5.93 5.03
CA SER A 132 12.40 -6.79 3.86
C SER A 132 11.05 -7.36 3.48
N TRP A 133 10.66 -7.17 2.22
CA TRP A 133 9.43 -7.74 1.68
C TRP A 133 9.46 -9.28 1.72
N PHE A 134 10.60 -9.88 1.38
CA PHE A 134 10.77 -11.33 1.37
C PHE A 134 10.74 -11.95 2.77
N GLU A 135 11.30 -11.25 3.76
CA GLU A 135 11.26 -11.68 5.17
C GLU A 135 9.95 -11.27 5.86
N ARG A 136 9.02 -10.63 5.14
CA ARG A 136 7.75 -10.12 5.68
C ARG A 136 7.93 -9.24 6.91
N SER A 137 8.99 -8.44 6.92
CA SER A 137 9.40 -7.59 8.05
C SER A 137 9.18 -6.11 7.80
N CYS A 138 8.32 -5.75 6.83
CA CYS A 138 8.08 -4.35 6.50
C CYS A 138 7.28 -3.63 7.59
N VAL A 139 7.74 -2.43 7.93
CA VAL A 139 7.11 -1.52 8.89
C VAL A 139 7.02 -0.13 8.28
N VAL A 140 5.87 0.52 8.46
CA VAL A 140 5.60 1.90 8.05
C VAL A 140 5.66 2.79 9.28
N TYR A 141 6.51 3.82 9.22
CA TYR A 141 6.72 4.81 10.27
C TYR A 141 6.16 6.17 9.84
N ALA A 142 5.65 6.95 10.80
CA ALA A 142 5.32 8.35 10.60
C ALA A 142 6.61 9.18 10.59
N GLY A 143 6.92 9.78 9.45
CA GLY A 143 8.16 10.49 9.17
C GLY A 143 9.42 9.68 9.49
N GLU A 144 10.40 10.35 10.09
CA GLU A 144 11.64 9.73 10.60
C GLU A 144 11.53 9.26 12.06
N SER A 145 10.33 9.29 12.64
CA SER A 145 10.11 8.95 14.05
C SER A 145 10.05 7.43 14.28
N LEU A 146 9.92 7.03 15.55
CA LEU A 146 9.66 5.64 15.95
C LEU A 146 8.16 5.30 15.98
N THR A 147 7.28 6.24 15.66
CA THR A 147 5.83 6.00 15.64
C THR A 147 5.46 5.11 14.46
N ILE A 148 5.03 3.88 14.77
CA ILE A 148 4.60 2.88 13.78
C ILE A 148 3.16 3.17 13.37
N ALA A 149 2.93 3.31 12.07
CA ALA A 149 1.60 3.46 11.46
C ALA A 149 1.02 2.13 10.96
N ALA A 150 1.88 1.20 10.52
CA ALA A 150 1.48 -0.14 10.09
C ALA A 150 2.69 -1.09 10.11
N GLN A 151 2.44 -2.40 10.20
CA GLN A 151 3.47 -3.43 10.11
C GLN A 151 2.93 -4.68 9.43
N ILE A 152 3.80 -5.42 8.75
CA ILE A 152 3.50 -6.77 8.28
C ILE A 152 3.68 -7.73 9.45
N LEU A 153 2.67 -8.57 9.67
CA LEU A 153 2.73 -9.69 10.60
C LEU A 153 2.88 -10.99 9.79
N ILE A 154 3.77 -11.86 10.23
CA ILE A 154 3.80 -13.24 9.75
C ILE A 154 2.64 -13.96 10.45
N PRO A 155 1.68 -14.54 9.72
CA PRO A 155 0.62 -15.32 10.36
C PRO A 155 1.26 -16.47 11.14
N ILE A 156 0.97 -16.55 12.44
CA ILE A 156 1.54 -17.57 13.34
C ILE A 156 0.97 -18.97 13.04
N THR A 157 -0.03 -19.08 12.15
CA THR A 157 -0.74 -20.33 11.89
C THR A 157 -0.43 -20.89 10.50
N PHE A 158 0.57 -21.76 10.41
CA PHE A 158 0.46 -22.91 9.51
C PHE A 158 -0.48 -23.88 10.21
N GLN A 159 -1.74 -23.98 9.78
CA GLN A 159 -2.60 -25.11 10.12
C GLN A 159 -2.45 -26.15 8.98
N PRO A 160 -1.73 -27.27 9.18
CA PRO A 160 -1.53 -28.29 8.15
C PRO A 160 -2.81 -29.09 7.83
N ASP A 161 -3.88 -28.93 8.60
CA ASP A 161 -5.01 -29.87 8.64
C ASP A 161 -6.02 -29.76 7.50
N GLN A 162 -5.66 -29.17 6.35
CA GLN A 162 -6.52 -29.20 5.15
C GLN A 162 -5.91 -29.99 3.98
N MET A 163 -4.91 -30.84 4.25
CA MET A 163 -4.58 -31.98 3.37
C MET A 163 -5.06 -33.29 4.01
N ALA A 164 -6.37 -33.42 4.24
CA ALA A 164 -6.97 -34.73 4.45
C ALA A 164 -7.04 -35.44 3.09
N TRP A 165 -6.03 -36.25 2.78
CA TRP A 165 -6.14 -37.28 1.75
C TRP A 165 -7.25 -38.25 2.21
N LYS A 166 -8.39 -38.26 1.52
CA LYS A 166 -9.38 -39.33 1.68
C LYS A 166 -8.99 -40.46 0.72
N PRO A 167 -8.96 -41.72 1.20
CA PRO A 167 -8.58 -42.87 0.38
C PRO A 167 -9.53 -43.09 -0.80
#